data_AF-A0A1F5MFU9-F1
#
_entry.id   AF-A0A1F5MFU9-F1
#
_cell.length_a   1.000
_cell.length_b   1.000
_cell.length_c   1.000
_cell.angle_alpha   90.00
_cell.angle_beta   90.00
_cell.angle_gamma   90.00
#
_symmetry.space_group_name_H-M   'P 1'
#
loop_
_entity.id
_entity.type
_entity.pdbx_description
1 polymer ?
#
loop_
_entity_poly.entity_id
_entity_poly.type
_entity_poly.pdbx_seq_one_letter_code
_entity_poly.pdbx_strand_id
1 'polypeptide(L)' 'MKMLHMAACILLWVGGVNLGLSALGYDVVGMILGGMGLTQIFNILVGVSAGYIAFTHMSDCKACAKK' A
#
# COMPACT_ATOMS: atom_id res chain seq x y z
N MET A 1 -12.47 -17.29 -4.49
CA MET A 1 -13.06 -16.04 -3.97
C MET A 1 -12.52 -14.83 -4.75
N LYS A 2 -12.96 -14.61 -6.00
CA LYS A 2 -12.40 -13.54 -6.85
C LYS A 2 -12.72 -12.13 -6.32
N MET A 3 -13.96 -11.92 -5.83
CA MET A 3 -14.39 -10.61 -5.30
C MET A 3 -13.57 -10.17 -4.08
N LEU A 4 -13.34 -11.08 -3.12
CA LEU A 4 -12.60 -10.75 -1.90
C LEU A 4 -11.13 -10.40 -2.20
N HIS A 5 -10.52 -11.11 -3.16
CA HIS A 5 -9.18 -10.82 -3.63
C HIS A 5 -9.07 -9.43 -4.27
N MET A 6 -10.01 -9.09 -5.16
CA MET A 6 -10.03 -7.77 -5.79
C MET A 6 -10.23 -6.64 -4.79
N ALA A 7 -11.15 -6.81 -3.84
CA ALA A 7 -11.36 -5.83 -2.77
C ALA A 7 -10.10 -5.64 -1.92
N ALA A 8 -9.43 -6.73 -1.52
CA ALA A 8 -8.21 -6.67 -0.75
C ALA A 8 -7.07 -5.96 -1.50
N CYS A 9 -6.89 -6.23 -2.80
CA CYS A 9 -5.88 -5.55 -3.62
C CYS A 9 -6.12 -4.04 -3.70
N ILE A 10 -7.37 -3.61 -3.89
CA ILE A 10 -7.71 -2.18 -3.94
C ILE A 10 -7.43 -1.51 -2.60
N LEU A 11 -7.86 -2.12 -1.49
CA LEU A 11 -7.57 -1.60 -0.15
C LEU A 11 -6.07 -1.51 0.13
N LEU A 12 -5.30 -2.51 -0.29
CA LEU A 12 -3.85 -2.52 -0.15
C LEU A 12 -3.19 -1.37 -0.93
N TRP A 13 -3.55 -1.19 -2.20
CA TRP A 13 -2.94 -0.16 -3.05
C TRP A 13 -3.29 1.24 -2.57
N VAL A 14 -4.58 1.51 -2.32
CA VAL A 14 -5.03 2.83 -1.87
C VAL A 14 -4.48 3.13 -0.47
N GLY A 15 -4.57 2.19 0.47
CA GLY A 15 -4.06 2.38 1.83
C GLY A 15 -2.53 2.48 1.90
N GLY A 16 -1.82 1.65 1.13
CA GLY A 16 -0.37 1.63 1.07
C GLY A 16 0.22 2.88 0.41
N VAL A 17 -0.37 3.35 -0.70
CA VAL A 17 0.05 4.61 -1.32
C VAL A 17 -0.28 5.81 -0.43
N ASN A 18 -1.43 5.80 0.25
CA ASN A 18 -1.78 6.84 1.22
C ASN A 18 -0.76 6.91 2.38
N LEU A 19 -0.36 5.75 2.93
CA LEU A 19 0.73 5.66 3.91
C LEU A 19 2.07 6.17 3.34
N GLY A 20 2.36 5.90 2.07
CA GLY A 20 3.49 6.47 1.36
C GLY A 20 3.49 8.00 1.33
N LEU A 21 2.34 8.58 0.99
CA LEU A 21 2.15 10.03 0.93
C LEU A 21 2.19 10.67 2.32
N SER A 22 1.85 9.95 3.39
CA SER A 22 2.04 10.42 4.76
C SER A 22 3.49 10.81 5.06
N ALA A 23 4.49 10.14 4.45
CA ALA A 23 5.89 10.53 4.58
C ALA A 23 6.25 11.90 3.98
N LEU A 24 5.40 12.42 3.09
CA LEU A 24 5.55 13.74 2.45
C LEU A 24 4.79 14.85 3.21
N GLY A 25 4.26 14.55 4.40
CA GLY A 25 3.57 15.52 5.26
C GLY A 25 2.03 15.41 5.26
N TYR A 26 1.44 14.49 4.49
CA TYR A 26 0.01 14.19 4.50
C TYR A 26 -0.35 13.16 5.60
N ASP A 27 0.17 13.36 6.82
CA ASP A 27 0.27 12.30 7.81
C ASP A 27 -0.96 12.20 8.74
N VAL A 28 -2.04 11.59 8.23
CA VAL A 28 -3.23 11.26 9.06
C VAL A 28 -2.89 10.16 10.08
N VAL A 29 -1.90 9.32 9.81
CA VAL A 29 -1.56 8.12 10.62
C VAL A 29 -0.63 8.48 11.77
N GLY A 30 0.32 9.38 11.56
CA GLY A 30 1.23 9.96 12.55
C GLY A 30 0.50 10.83 13.55
N MET A 31 -0.65 11.41 13.17
CA MET A 31 -1.57 12.10 14.09
C MET A 31 -2.24 11.15 15.10
N ILE A 32 -2.35 9.85 14.78
CA ILE A 32 -2.97 8.83 15.64
C ILE A 32 -1.93 7.96 16.37
N LEU A 33 -0.79 7.66 15.76
CA LEU A 33 0.14 6.62 16.25
C LEU A 33 1.42 7.12 16.94
N GLY A 34 1.73 8.43 16.96
CA GLY A 34 2.85 8.97 17.75
C GLY A 34 4.24 8.51 17.29
N GLY A 35 5.02 9.42 16.70
CA GLY A 35 6.26 9.12 16.00
C GLY A 35 7.36 8.46 16.83
N MET A 36 7.67 7.19 16.51
CA MET A 36 9.03 6.68 16.64
C MET A 36 9.83 7.14 15.42
N GLY A 37 11.09 7.56 15.59
CA GLY A 37 11.92 8.18 14.53
C GLY A 37 12.15 7.37 13.24
N LEU A 38 11.54 6.19 13.08
CA LEU A 38 11.55 5.34 11.88
C LEU A 38 10.27 5.47 11.02
N THR A 39 9.24 6.17 11.47
CA THR A 39 7.92 6.23 10.79
C THR A 39 8.02 6.74 9.35
N GLN A 40 8.88 7.74 9.08
CA GLN A 40 9.03 8.29 7.74
C GLN A 40 9.64 7.28 6.76
N ILE A 41 10.68 6.55 7.19
CA ILE A 41 11.33 5.52 6.38
C ILE A 41 10.33 4.39 6.11
N PHE A 42 9.62 3.92 7.13
CA PHE A 42 8.58 2.91 7.00
C PHE A 42 7.50 3.34 5.99
N ASN A 43 6.97 4.55 6.12
CA ASN A 43 5.94 5.09 5.23
C ASN A 43 6.43 5.12 3.76
N ILE A 44 7.64 5.61 3.50
CA ILE A 44 8.23 5.61 2.14
C ILE A 44 8.35 4.17 1.61
N LEU A 45 8.90 3.24 2.39
CA LEU A 45 9.08 1.85 1.97
C LEU A 45 7.74 1.17 1.65
N VAL A 46 6.72 1.40 2.48
CA VAL A 46 5.37 0.86 2.29
C VAL A 46 4.72 1.48 1.05
N GLY A 47 4.83 2.79 0.87
CA GLY A 47 4.32 3.51 -0.30
C GLY A 47 4.90 3.00 -1.61
N VAL A 48 6.23 2.88 -1.67
CA VAL A 48 6.94 2.36 -2.84
C VAL A 48 6.56 0.90 -3.11
N SER A 49 6.45 0.07 -2.06
CA SER A 49 6.04 -1.33 -2.18
C SER A 49 4.61 -1.46 -2.71
N ALA A 50 3.69 -0.62 -2.23
CA ALA A 50 2.30 -0.60 -2.69
C ALA A 50 2.20 -0.23 -4.17
N GLY A 51 2.97 0.77 -4.61
CA GLY A 51 3.07 1.14 -6.02
C GLY A 51 3.66 0.01 -6.87
N TYR A 52 4.78 -0.58 -6.44
CA TYR A 52 5.41 -1.71 -7.15
C TYR A 52 4.44 -2.87 -7.35
N ILE A 53 3.78 -3.31 -6.27
CA ILE A 53 2.78 -4.39 -6.34
C ILE A 53 1.61 -4.00 -7.22
N ALA A 54 1.15 -2.74 -7.23
CA ALA A 54 0.07 -2.31 -8.12
C ALA A 54 0.40 -2.52 -9.62
N PHE A 55 1.67 -2.34 -10.00
CA PHE A 55 2.11 -2.53 -11.39
C PHE A 55 2.49 -3.98 -11.73
N THR A 56 3.05 -4.75 -10.79
CA THR A 56 3.53 -6.12 -11.07
C THR A 56 2.55 -7.23 -10.69
N HIS A 57 1.55 -6.96 -9.84
CA HIS A 57 0.67 -8.01 -9.29
C HIS A 57 -0.05 -8.85 -10.34
N MET A 58 -0.37 -8.29 -11.52
CA MET A 58 -1.05 -9.04 -12.57
C MET A 58 -0.20 -10.15 -13.18
N SER A 59 1.13 -10.05 -13.19
CA SER A 59 2.02 -11.13 -13.67
C SER A 59 2.21 -12.23 -12.65
N ASP A 60 2.11 -11.91 -11.36
CA ASP A 60 2.55 -12.80 -10.28
C ASP A 60 1.35 -13.49 -9.59
N CYS A 61 0.13 -12.97 -9.78
CA CYS A 61 -1.06 -13.46 -9.11
C CYS A 61 -1.84 -14.47 -9.96
N LYS A 62 -1.83 -15.75 -9.57
CA LYS A 62 -2.64 -16.82 -10.21
C LYS A 62 -4.15 -16.52 -10.27
N ALA A 63 -4.67 -15.73 -9.34
CA ALA A 63 -6.08 -15.34 -9.31
C ALA A 63 -6.42 -14.24 -10.33
N CYS A 64 -5.45 -13.38 -10.68
CA CYS A 64 -5.59 -12.29 -11.65
C CYS A 64 -5.03 -12.64 -13.04
N ALA A 65 -4.13 -13.63 -13.14
CA ALA A 65 -3.45 -14.01 -14.38
C ALA A 65 -4.34 -14.75 -15.40
N LYS A 66 -5.48 -15.30 -14.97
CA LYS A 66 -6.46 -15.88 -15.89
C LYS A 66 -7.29 -14.76 -16.52
N LYS A 67 -6.97 -14.42 -17.78
CA LYS A 67 -7.96 -13.85 -18.71
C LYS A 67 -9.12 -14.84 -18.90
#